data_AF-A0A4S2LLA7-F1
#
_entry.id   AF-A0A4S2LLA7-F1
#
_cell.length_a   1.000
_cell.length_b   1.000
_cell.length_c   1.000
_cell.angle_alpha   90.00
_cell.angle_beta   90.00
_cell.angle_gamma   90.00
#
_symmetry.space_group_name_H-M   'P 1'
#
loop_
_entity.id
_entity.type
_entity.pdbx_description
1 polymer ?
#
loop_
_entity_poly.entity_id
_entity_poly.type
_entity_poly.pdbx_seq_one_letter_code
_entity_poly.pdbx_strand_id
1 'polypeptide(L)'
;MQFDRFSFNLGDLEIELRYVVMDTTSEFIKGPKAETDRINHQLGFTVHATLGFTIDCNEIDRLQLVEFLSGPTSVSFKPVHYVRKNEHGECYSAFRDVGTQYDFWVFGIPAHMDKYVLYNEADKKISFGKAECGEVE
;
A
#
# COMPACT_ATOMS: atom_id res chain seq x y z
N MET A 1 19.29 -6.85 -7.03
CA MET A 1 18.31 -6.66 -5.94
C MET A 1 17.16 -7.60 -6.25
N GLN A 2 17.16 -8.79 -5.66
CA GLN A 2 16.12 -9.79 -5.86
C GLN A 2 15.20 -9.68 -4.66
N PHE A 3 14.04 -9.08 -4.88
CA PHE A 3 12.96 -9.15 -3.91
C PHE A 3 12.27 -10.48 -4.13
N ASP A 4 12.24 -11.31 -3.09
CA ASP A 4 11.47 -12.55 -3.11
C ASP A 4 9.99 -12.20 -3.33
N ARG A 5 9.30 -13.04 -4.11
CA ARG A 5 7.88 -12.87 -4.50
C ARG A 5 7.06 -12.29 -3.35
N PHE A 6 6.53 -11.09 -3.54
CA PHE A 6 5.50 -10.57 -2.66
C PHE A 6 4.16 -11.15 -3.10
N SER A 7 3.44 -11.89 -2.25
CA SER A 7 2.05 -12.30 -2.49
C SER A 7 1.08 -11.43 -1.69
N PHE A 8 -0.02 -11.02 -2.31
CA PHE A 8 -1.11 -10.32 -1.64
C PHE A 8 -2.04 -11.34 -0.96
N ASN A 9 -2.59 -11.01 0.21
CA ASN A 9 -3.59 -11.86 0.85
C ASN A 9 -4.83 -11.03 1.20
N LEU A 10 -5.85 -11.23 0.38
CA LEU A 10 -7.19 -10.69 0.55
C LEU A 10 -8.10 -11.76 -0.06
N GLY A 11 -8.56 -12.71 0.75
CA GLY A 11 -9.13 -13.95 0.21
C GLY A 11 -8.16 -14.67 -0.74
N ASP A 12 -8.64 -15.08 -1.92
CA ASP A 12 -7.88 -15.87 -2.91
C ASP A 12 -7.00 -15.05 -3.87
N LEU A 13 -6.71 -13.79 -3.54
CA LEU A 13 -6.08 -12.86 -4.48
C LEU A 13 -4.54 -12.91 -4.42
N GLU A 14 -3.89 -13.72 -5.24
CA GLU A 14 -2.43 -13.66 -5.37
C GLU A 14 -2.03 -12.60 -6.41
N ILE A 15 -1.13 -11.68 -6.02
CA ILE A 15 -0.45 -10.71 -6.91
C ILE A 15 1.03 -11.04 -6.82
N GLU A 16 1.72 -11.24 -7.94
CA GLU A 16 3.18 -11.33 -7.94
C GLU A 16 3.79 -9.92 -8.07
N LEU A 17 4.45 -9.40 -7.04
CA LEU A 17 5.26 -8.18 -7.21
C LEU A 17 6.66 -8.55 -7.70
N ARG A 18 7.10 -7.93 -8.81
CA ARG A 18 8.47 -8.10 -9.35
C ARG A 18 9.48 -7.11 -8.76
N TYR A 19 9.05 -5.86 -8.58
CA TYR A 19 9.89 -4.78 -8.07
C TYR A 19 9.07 -3.84 -7.17
N VAL A 20 9.69 -3.41 -6.08
CA VAL A 20 9.11 -2.43 -5.15
C VAL A 20 10.12 -1.30 -4.94
N VAL A 21 9.65 -0.06 -5.08
CA VAL A 21 10.37 1.17 -4.80
C VAL A 21 9.84 1.74 -3.50
N MET A 22 10.70 1.96 -2.51
CA MET A 22 10.33 2.63 -1.27
C MET A 22 10.50 4.14 -1.46
N ASP A 23 9.41 4.91 -1.39
CA ASP A 23 9.39 6.34 -1.74
C ASP A 23 8.71 7.16 -0.66
N THR A 24 9.51 7.71 0.26
CA THR A 24 9.01 8.56 1.34
C THR A 24 8.39 9.87 0.86
N THR A 25 8.54 10.24 -0.42
CA THR A 25 7.90 11.43 -1.00
C THR A 25 6.50 11.15 -1.54
N SER A 26 6.11 9.88 -1.65
CA SER A 26 4.77 9.51 -2.10
C SER A 26 3.84 9.27 -0.92
N GLU A 27 2.68 9.93 -0.95
CA GLU A 27 1.60 9.64 0.01
C GLU A 27 0.79 8.37 -0.33
N PHE A 28 1.12 7.68 -1.42
CA PHE A 28 0.31 6.59 -1.99
C PHE A 28 1.03 5.25 -1.99
N ILE A 29 0.25 4.18 -2.16
CA ILE A 29 0.76 2.86 -2.57
C ILE A 29 0.44 2.75 -4.06
N LYS A 30 1.46 2.86 -4.91
CA LYS A 30 1.26 2.78 -6.36
C LYS A 30 1.59 1.40 -6.87
N GLY A 31 0.82 0.91 -7.82
CA GLY A 31 1.05 -0.38 -8.46
C GLY A 31 0.46 -0.39 -9.86
N PRO A 32 0.63 -1.48 -10.61
CA PRO A 32 0.03 -1.58 -11.92
C PRO A 32 -1.50 -1.52 -11.82
N LYS A 33 -2.11 -0.95 -12.85
CA LYS A 33 -3.52 -0.55 -12.84
C LYS A 33 -4.46 -1.72 -12.57
N ALA A 34 -4.23 -2.86 -13.20
CA ALA A 34 -5.11 -4.03 -13.08
C ALA A 34 -5.16 -4.54 -11.63
N GLU A 35 -4.01 -4.58 -10.97
CA GLU A 35 -3.86 -5.03 -9.60
C GLU A 35 -4.46 -4.02 -8.63
N THR A 36 -4.17 -2.73 -8.80
CA THR A 36 -4.68 -1.69 -7.90
C THR A 36 -6.19 -1.51 -8.03
N ASP A 37 -6.75 -1.57 -9.24
CA ASP A 37 -8.21 -1.61 -9.46
C ASP A 37 -8.83 -2.83 -8.77
N ARG A 38 -8.21 -4.01 -8.91
CA ARG A 38 -8.67 -5.26 -8.29
C ARG A 38 -8.69 -5.18 -6.76
N ILE A 39 -7.62 -4.66 -6.15
CA ILE A 39 -7.54 -4.41 -4.71
C ILE A 39 -8.66 -3.46 -4.26
N ASN A 40 -8.80 -2.33 -4.95
CA ASN A 40 -9.80 -1.32 -4.60
C ASN A 40 -11.23 -1.89 -4.67
N HIS A 41 -11.58 -2.59 -5.74
CA HIS A 41 -12.89 -3.22 -5.88
C HIS A 41 -13.15 -4.27 -4.81
N GLN A 42 -12.15 -5.08 -4.46
CA GLN A 42 -12.31 -6.11 -3.44
C GLN A 42 -12.46 -5.53 -2.02
N LEU A 43 -11.89 -4.36 -1.78
CA LEU A 43 -12.08 -3.58 -0.55
C LEU A 43 -13.41 -2.80 -0.54
N GLY A 44 -14.24 -2.90 -1.59
CA GLY A 44 -15.54 -2.23 -1.66
C GLY A 44 -15.48 -0.77 -2.11
N PHE A 45 -14.34 -0.30 -2.65
CA PHE A 45 -14.26 1.04 -3.21
C PHE A 45 -14.96 1.12 -4.57
N THR A 46 -15.51 2.30 -4.84
CA THR A 46 -16.16 2.65 -6.12
C THR A 46 -15.36 3.69 -6.88
N VAL A 47 -15.41 3.63 -8.21
CA VAL A 47 -14.69 4.59 -9.06
C VAL A 47 -15.26 6.00 -8.88
N HIS A 48 -14.38 6.98 -8.71
CA HIS A 48 -14.68 8.39 -8.60
C HIS A 48 -13.89 9.19 -9.64
N ALA A 49 -14.54 10.11 -10.34
CA ALA A 49 -13.96 10.80 -11.49
C ALA A 49 -12.67 11.57 -11.17
N THR A 50 -12.57 12.15 -9.97
CA THR A 50 -11.43 12.99 -9.56
C THR A 50 -10.55 12.34 -8.48
N LEU A 51 -11.11 11.44 -7.68
CA LEU A 51 -10.43 10.85 -6.52
C LEU A 51 -9.95 9.42 -6.80
N GLY A 52 -10.16 8.91 -8.01
CA GLY A 52 -9.84 7.54 -8.40
C GLY A 52 -10.83 6.55 -7.81
N PHE A 53 -10.69 6.24 -6.52
CA PHE A 53 -11.51 5.28 -5.80
C PHE A 53 -11.95 5.85 -4.44
N THR A 54 -13.25 5.82 -4.16
CA THR A 54 -13.87 6.32 -2.94
C THR A 54 -14.65 5.24 -2.20
N ILE A 55 -14.88 5.46 -0.91
CA ILE A 55 -15.70 4.62 -0.05
C ILE A 55 -16.49 5.50 0.93
N ASP A 56 -17.61 5.00 1.45
CA ASP A 56 -18.28 5.60 2.60
C ASP A 56 -17.32 5.60 3.81
N CYS A 57 -17.06 6.77 4.38
CA CYS A 57 -16.21 6.93 5.55
C CYS A 57 -16.70 6.13 6.77
N ASN A 58 -17.99 5.79 6.86
CA ASN A 58 -18.54 4.99 7.94
C ASN A 58 -18.19 3.50 7.82
N GLU A 59 -17.69 3.05 6.68
CA GLU A 59 -17.31 1.65 6.44
C GLU A 59 -15.83 1.38 6.75
N ILE A 60 -15.04 2.41 7.11
CA ILE A 60 -13.58 2.28 7.33
C ILE A 60 -13.24 1.20 8.37
N ASP A 61 -13.98 1.15 9.48
CA ASP A 61 -13.72 0.21 10.58
C ASP A 61 -14.03 -1.25 10.21
N ARG A 62 -14.74 -1.48 9.10
CA ARG A 62 -15.06 -2.81 8.58
C ARG A 62 -14.09 -3.27 7.49
N LEU A 63 -13.20 -2.39 7.04
CA LEU A 63 -12.23 -2.74 6.04
C LEU A 63 -11.18 -3.69 6.61
N GLN A 64 -10.80 -4.68 5.80
CA GLN A 64 -9.85 -5.70 6.17
C GLN A 64 -8.40 -5.22 6.05
N LEU A 65 -7.51 -5.83 6.82
CA LEU A 65 -6.07 -5.65 6.66
C LEU A 65 -5.64 -6.06 5.25
N VAL A 66 -4.76 -5.28 4.64
CA VAL A 66 -4.11 -5.62 3.38
C VAL A 66 -2.68 -6.05 3.66
N GLU A 67 -2.28 -7.25 3.24
CA GLU A 67 -0.90 -7.71 3.41
C GLU A 67 -0.22 -7.99 2.06
N PHE A 68 1.03 -7.56 1.95
CA PHE A 68 1.96 -7.94 0.88
C PHE A 68 3.11 -8.75 1.47
N LEU A 69 3.38 -9.94 0.94
CA LEU A 69 4.21 -10.98 1.56
C LEU A 69 5.45 -11.36 0.74
N SER A 70 6.65 -10.81 1.00
CA SER A 70 7.92 -11.21 0.36
C SER A 70 8.65 -12.30 1.12
N GLY A 71 8.50 -13.55 0.69
CA GLY A 71 9.11 -14.69 1.37
C GLY A 71 8.70 -14.73 2.86
N PRO A 72 9.64 -14.64 3.83
CA PRO A 72 9.31 -14.60 5.26
C PRO A 72 8.88 -13.21 5.79
N THR A 73 8.91 -12.17 4.94
CA THR A 73 8.65 -10.79 5.35
C THR A 73 7.28 -10.34 4.86
N SER A 74 6.53 -9.62 5.69
CA SER A 74 5.28 -8.98 5.30
C SER A 74 5.30 -7.47 5.55
N VAL A 75 4.60 -6.73 4.71
CA VAL A 75 4.19 -5.34 4.96
C VAL A 75 2.67 -5.32 5.02
N SER A 76 2.14 -4.82 6.12
CA SER A 76 0.71 -4.88 6.42
C SER A 76 0.13 -3.48 6.49
N PHE A 77 -1.02 -3.27 5.85
CA PHE A 77 -1.70 -1.99 5.79
C PHE A 77 -3.06 -2.10 6.46
N LYS A 78 -3.22 -1.41 7.59
CA LYS A 78 -4.52 -1.23 8.26
C LYS A 78 -5.36 -0.21 7.48
N PRO A 79 -6.68 -0.15 7.68
CA PRO A 79 -7.54 0.84 7.03
C PRO A 79 -7.00 2.27 7.15
N VAL A 80 -6.50 2.66 8.32
CA VAL A 80 -5.88 3.98 8.54
C VAL A 80 -4.64 4.25 7.65
N HIS A 81 -3.96 3.21 7.17
CA HIS A 81 -2.80 3.36 6.28
C HIS A 81 -3.22 3.65 4.84
N TYR A 82 -4.32 3.06 4.35
CA TYR A 82 -4.72 3.12 2.94
C TYR A 82 -6.06 3.82 2.68
N VAL A 83 -6.74 4.33 3.71
CA VAL A 83 -7.86 5.26 3.52
C VAL A 83 -7.41 6.67 3.86
N ARG A 84 -7.64 7.59 2.93
CA ARG A 84 -7.39 9.02 3.09
C ARG A 84 -8.72 9.77 3.15
N LYS A 85 -8.73 10.90 3.84
CA LYS A 85 -9.87 11.80 3.92
C LYS A 85 -9.45 13.18 3.40
N ASN A 86 -10.18 13.74 2.44
CA ASN A 86 -9.90 15.09 1.95
C ASN A 86 -10.57 16.17 2.83
N GLU A 87 -10.33 17.43 2.50
CA GLU A 87 -10.89 18.59 3.22
C GLU A 87 -12.42 18.65 3.18
N HIS A 88 -13.06 18.06 2.16
CA HIS A 88 -14.51 17.97 2.03
C HIS A 88 -15.11 16.78 2.80
N GLY A 89 -14.26 15.99 3.47
CA GLY A 89 -14.65 14.83 4.25
C GLY A 89 -14.88 13.56 3.43
N GLU A 90 -14.50 13.54 2.16
CA GLU A 90 -14.61 12.37 1.28
C GLU A 90 -13.47 11.39 1.55
N CYS A 91 -13.81 10.11 1.70
CA CYS A 91 -12.83 9.05 1.93
C CYS A 91 -12.44 8.35 0.62
N TYR A 92 -11.13 8.25 0.38
CA TYR A 92 -10.58 7.72 -0.85
C TYR A 92 -9.39 6.80 -0.59
N SER A 93 -9.17 5.86 -1.52
CA SER A 93 -8.11 4.87 -1.40
C SER A 93 -6.74 5.49 -1.61
N ALA A 94 -5.72 5.03 -0.88
CA ALA A 94 -4.32 5.34 -1.15
C ALA A 94 -3.70 4.44 -2.24
N PHE A 95 -4.41 3.40 -2.69
CA PHE A 95 -3.97 2.57 -3.81
C PHE A 95 -4.19 3.31 -5.13
N ARG A 96 -3.12 3.44 -5.92
CA ARG A 96 -3.10 4.23 -7.16
C ARG A 96 -2.37 3.52 -8.28
N ASP A 97 -2.81 3.81 -9.50
CA ASP A 97 -2.07 3.47 -10.71
C ASP A 97 -0.71 4.19 -10.71
N VAL A 98 0.38 3.46 -10.95
CA VAL A 98 1.74 4.01 -11.15
C VAL A 98 1.94 4.55 -12.59
N GLY A 99 1.02 4.26 -13.49
CA GLY A 99 1.02 4.51 -14.93
C GLY A 99 1.00 3.20 -15.71
N THR A 100 0.30 3.18 -16.86
CA THR A 100 0.03 1.99 -17.68
C THR A 100 1.26 1.26 -18.26
N GLN A 101 2.46 1.81 -18.09
CA GLN A 101 3.71 1.32 -18.67
C GLN A 101 4.67 0.69 -17.65
N TYR A 102 4.28 0.62 -16.38
CA TYR A 102 5.17 0.19 -15.31
C TYR A 102 4.63 -1.07 -14.62
N ASP A 103 5.51 -2.04 -14.43
CA ASP A 103 5.25 -3.32 -13.76
C ASP A 103 6.00 -3.37 -12.40
N PHE A 104 5.89 -2.29 -11.63
CA PHE A 104 6.50 -2.18 -10.31
C PHE A 104 5.57 -1.46 -9.33
N TRP A 105 5.86 -1.65 -8.05
CA TRP A 105 5.14 -1.02 -6.96
C TRP A 105 5.95 0.12 -6.37
N VAL A 106 5.25 1.16 -5.92
CA VAL A 106 5.81 2.26 -5.11
C VAL A 106 5.15 2.20 -3.76
N PHE A 107 5.95 1.94 -2.73
CA PHE A 107 5.51 1.90 -1.34
C PHE A 107 5.85 3.25 -0.72
N GLY A 108 4.83 4.11 -0.69
CA GLY A 108 4.92 5.43 -0.08
C GLY A 108 4.75 5.42 1.44
N ILE A 109 4.45 6.58 2.01
CA ILE A 109 4.21 6.81 3.44
C ILE A 109 3.35 5.71 4.10
N PRO A 110 2.26 5.17 3.50
CA PRO A 110 1.53 4.05 4.06
C PRO A 110 2.39 2.85 4.51
N ALA A 111 3.44 2.51 3.76
CA ALA A 111 4.31 1.38 4.07
C ALA A 111 5.29 1.73 5.19
N HIS A 112 5.76 2.98 5.19
CA HIS A 112 6.65 3.52 6.21
C HIS A 112 5.97 3.74 7.57
N MET A 113 4.63 3.76 7.62
CA MET A 113 3.87 3.76 8.87
C MET A 113 3.82 2.39 9.55
N ASP A 114 3.89 1.29 8.78
CA ASP A 114 3.90 -0.08 9.34
C ASP A 114 5.30 -0.55 9.72
N LYS A 115 6.31 -0.22 8.89
CA LYS A 115 7.69 -0.66 9.07
C LYS A 115 8.67 0.51 9.07
N TYR A 116 9.68 0.41 9.93
CA TYR A 116 10.90 1.17 9.73
C TYR A 116 11.69 0.58 8.56
N VAL A 117 12.16 1.42 7.64
CA VAL A 117 12.82 0.98 6.41
C VAL A 117 14.29 1.39 6.49
N LEU A 118 15.17 0.40 6.52
CA LEU A 118 16.62 0.61 6.52
C LEU A 118 17.16 0.48 5.10
N TYR A 119 17.82 1.54 4.64
CA TYR A 119 18.53 1.56 3.37
C TYR A 119 20.01 1.29 3.62
N ASN A 120 20.45 0.06 3.39
CA ASN A 120 21.86 -0.31 3.47
C ASN A 120 22.49 -0.15 2.09
N GLU A 121 23.16 0.97 1.87
CA GLU A 121 23.79 1.28 0.60
C GLU A 121 25.00 0.38 0.31
N ALA A 122 25.77 0.01 1.34
CA ALA A 122 26.97 -0.82 1.19
C ALA A 122 26.61 -2.22 0.65
N ASP A 123 25.56 -2.83 1.21
CA ASP A 123 25.10 -4.15 0.82
C ASP A 123 24.05 -4.13 -0.29
N LYS A 124 23.61 -2.93 -0.72
CA LYS A 124 22.51 -2.71 -1.69
C LYS A 124 21.23 -3.48 -1.29
N LYS A 125 20.88 -3.40 0.00
CA LYS A 125 19.73 -4.09 0.61
C LYS A 125 18.78 -3.11 1.28
N ILE A 126 17.50 -3.42 1.19
CA ILE A 126 16.44 -2.82 2.02
C ILE A 126 16.08 -3.83 3.10
N SER A 127 15.99 -3.37 4.34
CA SER A 127 15.57 -4.19 5.48
C SER A 127 14.43 -3.52 6.23
N PHE A 128 13.57 -4.33 6.83
CA PHE A 128 12.41 -3.85 7.57
C PHE A 128 12.61 -4.09 9.06
N GLY A 129 12.40 -3.05 9.86
CA GLY A 129 12.28 -3.12 11.30
C GLY A 129 10.82 -2.92 11.73
N LYS A 130 10.48 -3.36 12.94
CA LYS A 130 9.19 -3.03 13.55
C LYS A 130 9.15 -1.52 13.79
N ALA A 131 8.12 -0.85 13.28
CA ALA A 131 7.84 0.53 13.69
C ALA A 131 7.18 0.50 15.08
N GLU A 132 7.60 1.39 15.97
CA GLU A 132 6.95 1.63 17.25
C GLU A 132 6.18 2.95 17.17
N CYS A 133 4.93 2.95 17.60
CA CYS A 133 4.18 4.18 17.78
C CYS A 133 4.60 4.82 19.10
N GLY A 134 5.16 6.03 19.04
CA GLY A 134 5.33 6.89 20.22
C GLY A 134 4.18 7.90 20.31
N GLU A 135 3.77 8.25 21.52
CA GLU A 135 3.03 9.48 21.73
C GLU A 135 3.98 10.66 21.44
N VAL A 136 3.56 11.57 20.58
CA VAL A 136 4.29 12.83 20.38
C VAL A 136 3.89 13.73 21.54
N GLU A 137 4.76 13.83 22.56
CA GLU A 137 4.65 14.81 23.65
C GLU A 137 4.74 16.25 23.13
#